data_AF-A0A0S3UAM9-F1
#
_entry.id   AF-A0A0S3UAM9-F1
#
_cell.length_a   1.000
_cell.length_b   1.000
_cell.length_c   1.000
_cell.angle_alpha   90.00
_cell.angle_beta   90.00
_cell.angle_gamma   90.00
#
_symmetry.space_group_name_H-M   'P 1'
#
loop_
_entity.id
_entity.type
_entity.pdbx_description
1 polymer ?
#
loop_
_entity_poly.entity_id
_entity_poly.type
_entity_poly.pdbx_seq_one_letter_code
_entity_poly.pdbx_strand_id
1 'polypeptide(L)'
;MELATLCNTLLAILEQFDETVLPLGLYACDDLVEAEPQSKPSRYQEWHKAIAPYLKMQGYSVGNPRVQMESNSSGKFRPKHSMYRTRFQTPAFGVVNCTVIRFSKIKVRKYGSAYRVDIHEERAERWKETDVSGHISNLWKQPELGKDRYVELVLVIGFDKAQDPLGRELLELQRDLKWEEKKVVYLTRVWQDKADRGFGVRLGAWARTIPTEQ
;
A
#
# COMPACT_ATOMS: atom_id res chain seq x y z
N MET A 1 7.27 -4.14 -21.11
CA MET A 1 6.20 -3.98 -20.12
C MET A 1 5.99 -2.48 -19.92
N GLU A 2 4.76 -2.00 -20.04
CA GLU A 2 4.43 -0.59 -19.77
C GLU A 2 4.23 -0.35 -18.27
N LEU A 3 4.38 0.91 -17.83
CA LEU A 3 4.28 1.25 -16.41
C LEU A 3 2.86 0.99 -15.87
N ALA A 4 1.84 1.28 -16.68
CA ALA A 4 0.45 0.94 -16.37
C ALA A 4 0.24 -0.57 -16.21
N THR A 5 0.89 -1.40 -17.03
CA THR A 5 0.84 -2.86 -16.90
C THR A 5 1.43 -3.32 -15.58
N LEU A 6 2.59 -2.77 -15.18
CA LEU A 6 3.21 -3.08 -13.89
C LEU A 6 2.27 -2.71 -12.73
N CYS A 7 1.74 -1.49 -12.72
CA CYS A 7 0.81 -1.04 -11.68
C CYS A 7 -0.44 -1.93 -11.61
N ASN A 8 -1.09 -2.20 -12.74
CA ASN A 8 -2.28 -3.05 -12.79
C ASN A 8 -2.00 -4.48 -12.29
N THR A 9 -0.84 -5.02 -12.65
CA THR A 9 -0.39 -6.35 -12.22
C THR A 9 -0.19 -6.40 -10.70
N LEU A 10 0.49 -5.42 -10.12
CA LEU A 10 0.69 -5.34 -8.67
C LEU A 10 -0.65 -5.23 -7.91
N LEU A 11 -1.58 -4.41 -8.41
CA LEU A 11 -2.92 -4.31 -7.84
C LEU A 11 -3.69 -5.64 -7.93
N ALA A 12 -3.60 -6.35 -9.05
CA ALA A 12 -4.24 -7.65 -9.23
C ALA A 12 -3.68 -8.73 -8.30
N ILE A 13 -2.37 -8.74 -8.08
CA ILE A 13 -1.70 -9.69 -7.16
C ILE A 13 -2.16 -9.45 -5.73
N LEU A 14 -2.29 -8.19 -5.33
CA LEU A 14 -2.77 -7.83 -3.99
C LEU A 14 -4.23 -8.25 -3.79
N GLU A 15 -5.08 -8.05 -4.79
CA GLU A 15 -6.45 -8.54 -4.79
C GLU A 15 -6.50 -10.07 -4.68
N GLN A 16 -5.78 -10.79 -5.56
CA GLN A 16 -5.73 -12.25 -5.52
C GLN A 16 -5.22 -12.78 -4.17
N PHE A 17 -4.20 -12.14 -3.59
CA PHE A 17 -3.69 -12.50 -2.27
C PHE A 17 -4.75 -12.30 -1.17
N ASP A 18 -5.49 -11.19 -1.21
CA ASP A 18 -6.58 -10.94 -0.28
C ASP A 18 -7.68 -11.99 -0.38
N GLU A 19 -8.03 -12.38 -1.61
CA GLU A 19 -9.07 -13.38 -1.89
C GLU A 19 -8.68 -14.81 -1.49
N THR A 20 -7.40 -15.16 -1.62
CA THR A 20 -6.93 -16.55 -1.44
C THR A 20 -6.46 -16.84 -0.03
N VAL A 21 -6.07 -15.82 0.73
CA VAL A 21 -5.50 -15.98 2.08
C VAL A 21 -6.51 -15.56 3.13
N LEU A 22 -7.65 -16.25 3.23
CA LEU A 22 -8.61 -16.00 4.31
C LEU A 22 -8.15 -16.64 5.63
N PRO A 23 -8.43 -16.04 6.81
CA PRO A 23 -9.17 -14.80 7.04
C PRO A 23 -8.28 -13.54 7.07
N LEU A 24 -6.96 -13.68 6.89
CA LEU A 24 -6.00 -12.61 7.17
C LEU A 24 -5.83 -11.64 5.99
N GLY A 25 -5.80 -12.13 4.75
CA GLY A 25 -5.71 -11.36 3.51
C GLY A 25 -4.64 -10.28 3.57
N LEU A 26 -4.92 -9.11 2.97
CA LEU A 26 -4.17 -7.85 3.19
C LEU A 26 -4.39 -7.27 4.59
N TYR A 27 -5.35 -7.81 5.31
CA TYR A 27 -5.92 -7.27 6.53
C TYR A 27 -5.26 -7.77 7.84
N ALA A 28 -4.19 -8.58 7.81
CA ALA A 28 -3.66 -9.24 9.02
C ALA A 28 -3.56 -8.29 10.23
N CYS A 29 -4.22 -8.72 11.29
CA CYS A 29 -4.44 -8.00 12.55
C CYS A 29 -3.77 -8.83 13.65
N ASP A 30 -3.07 -8.17 14.56
CA ASP A 30 -2.33 -8.81 15.65
C ASP A 30 -3.23 -9.72 16.52
N ASP A 31 -4.52 -9.42 16.64
CA ASP A 31 -5.51 -10.19 17.41
C ASP A 31 -5.92 -11.55 16.78
N LEU A 32 -5.82 -11.73 15.46
CA LEU A 32 -6.13 -13.02 14.82
C LEU A 32 -5.01 -14.05 15.00
N VAL A 33 -3.82 -13.56 15.32
CA VAL A 33 -2.60 -14.35 15.51
C VAL A 33 -2.63 -15.07 16.85
N GLU A 34 -3.28 -14.49 17.86
CA GLU A 34 -3.43 -15.12 19.18
C GLU A 34 -4.25 -16.41 19.12
N ALA A 35 -5.17 -16.53 18.15
CA ALA A 35 -5.96 -17.73 17.93
C ALA A 35 -5.20 -18.85 17.19
N GLU A 36 -4.13 -18.52 16.45
CA GLU A 36 -3.30 -19.47 15.71
C GLU A 36 -1.80 -19.16 15.94
N PRO A 37 -1.16 -19.75 16.96
CA PRO A 37 0.18 -19.37 17.45
C PRO A 37 1.30 -19.42 16.41
N GLN A 38 1.10 -20.14 15.31
CA GLN A 38 2.05 -20.25 14.20
C GLN A 38 1.93 -19.10 13.18
N SER A 39 0.84 -18.34 13.23
CA SER A 39 0.49 -17.32 12.25
C SER A 39 0.93 -15.91 12.66
N LYS A 40 2.16 -15.71 13.14
CA LYS A 40 2.65 -14.34 13.46
C LYS A 40 2.38 -13.40 12.29
N PRO A 41 1.81 -12.20 12.51
CA PRO A 41 1.54 -11.28 11.42
C PRO A 41 2.91 -10.87 10.91
N SER A 42 3.22 -11.26 9.68
CA SER A 42 4.45 -10.84 9.05
C SER A 42 4.28 -9.36 8.78
N ARG A 43 5.08 -8.51 9.45
CA ARG A 43 5.24 -7.11 9.04
C ARG A 43 5.49 -7.11 7.53
N TYR A 44 4.73 -6.32 6.77
CA TYR A 44 4.84 -6.25 5.30
C TYR A 44 4.40 -7.54 4.58
N GLN A 45 3.39 -8.24 5.10
CA GLN A 45 2.92 -9.50 4.51
C GLN A 45 2.51 -9.37 3.03
N GLU A 46 1.93 -8.26 2.62
CA GLU A 46 1.58 -7.99 1.23
C GLU A 46 2.83 -7.97 0.34
N TRP A 47 3.97 -7.51 0.88
CA TRP A 47 5.25 -7.62 0.20
C TRP A 47 5.77 -9.05 0.23
N HIS A 48 5.87 -9.66 1.42
CA HIS A 48 6.54 -10.95 1.59
C HIS A 48 5.76 -12.13 1.01
N LYS A 49 4.43 -12.08 1.02
CA LYS A 49 3.54 -13.16 0.61
C LYS A 49 2.91 -12.96 -0.77
N ALA A 50 2.78 -11.72 -1.25
CA ALA A 50 2.14 -11.43 -2.54
C ALA A 50 3.13 -10.84 -3.56
N ILE A 51 3.63 -9.63 -3.32
CA ILE A 51 4.39 -8.88 -4.33
C ILE A 51 5.77 -9.49 -4.60
N ALA A 52 6.60 -9.69 -3.57
CA ALA A 52 7.97 -10.16 -3.74
C ALA A 52 8.06 -11.56 -4.36
N PRO A 53 7.23 -12.56 -3.96
CA PRO A 53 7.21 -13.86 -4.61
C PRO A 53 6.89 -13.76 -6.10
N TYR A 54 5.88 -12.96 -6.48
CA TYR A 54 5.54 -12.75 -7.88
C TYR A 54 6.70 -12.12 -8.66
N LEU A 55 7.30 -11.04 -8.15
CA LEU A 55 8.41 -10.37 -8.84
C LEU A 55 9.62 -11.30 -9.01
N LYS A 56 9.93 -12.12 -8.00
CA LYS A 56 10.99 -13.15 -8.10
C LYS A 56 10.67 -14.20 -9.16
N MET A 57 9.41 -14.64 -9.27
CA MET A 57 8.96 -15.57 -10.30
C MET A 57 9.14 -14.99 -11.72
N GLN A 58 9.00 -13.67 -11.87
CA GLN A 58 9.30 -12.96 -13.12
C GLN A 58 10.80 -12.74 -13.37
N GLY A 59 11.68 -13.25 -12.50
CA GLY A 59 13.14 -13.11 -12.60
C GLY A 59 13.68 -11.76 -12.11
N TYR A 60 12.89 -10.98 -11.37
CA TYR A 60 13.31 -9.66 -10.89
C TYR A 60 14.12 -9.75 -9.59
N SER A 61 15.09 -8.85 -9.45
CA SER A 61 15.82 -8.67 -8.19
C SER A 61 14.98 -7.83 -7.23
N VAL A 62 14.78 -8.32 -6.00
CA VAL A 62 13.84 -7.75 -5.03
C VAL A 62 14.56 -7.42 -3.73
N GLY A 63 14.42 -6.17 -3.28
CA GLY A 63 14.92 -5.69 -2.00
C GLY A 63 14.01 -6.06 -0.83
N ASN A 64 14.58 -5.98 0.38
CA ASN A 64 13.82 -6.11 1.61
C ASN A 64 13.13 -4.78 1.96
N PRO A 65 11.91 -4.83 2.52
CA PRO A 65 11.21 -3.63 2.97
C PRO A 65 11.99 -2.96 4.12
N ARG A 66 12.06 -1.63 4.05
CA ARG A 66 12.69 -0.76 5.04
C ARG A 66 11.61 0.08 5.71
N VAL A 67 11.60 0.00 7.04
CA VAL A 67 10.67 0.72 7.90
C VAL A 67 10.98 2.21 7.85
N GLN A 68 9.96 3.06 7.71
CA GLN A 68 10.13 4.50 7.93
C GLN A 68 10.01 4.81 9.42
N MET A 69 10.87 5.68 9.94
CA MET A 69 10.81 6.13 11.34
C MET A 69 10.01 7.43 11.42
N GLU A 70 9.19 7.58 12.46
CA GLU A 70 8.48 8.82 12.77
C GLU A 70 8.84 9.31 14.18
N SER A 71 8.95 10.62 14.35
CA SER A 71 9.17 11.23 15.66
C SER A 71 7.84 11.31 16.42
N ASN A 72 7.81 10.86 17.66
CA ASN A 72 6.66 11.08 18.54
C ASN A 72 6.71 12.47 19.21
N SER A 73 5.67 12.82 19.95
CA SER A 73 5.60 14.10 20.70
C SER A 73 6.72 14.30 21.73
N SER A 74 7.40 13.23 22.13
CA SER A 74 8.58 13.27 23.00
C SER A 74 9.92 13.31 22.25
N GLY A 75 9.91 13.47 20.91
CA GLY A 75 11.11 13.50 20.07
C GLY A 75 11.78 12.14 19.84
N LYS A 76 11.17 11.03 20.31
CA LYS A 76 11.68 9.68 20.11
C LYS A 76 11.19 9.12 18.78
N PHE A 77 12.09 8.48 18.06
CA PHE A 77 11.75 7.82 16.81
C PHE A 77 11.11 6.45 17.06
N ARG A 78 9.95 6.21 16.45
CA ARG A 78 9.28 4.90 16.44
C ARG A 78 9.05 4.42 15.00
N PRO A 79 9.00 3.10 14.77
CA PRO A 79 8.55 2.52 13.51
C PRO A 79 7.19 3.05 13.08
N LYS A 80 7.09 3.61 11.87
CA LYS A 80 5.82 3.96 11.25
C LYS A 80 5.22 2.70 10.61
N HIS A 81 4.36 2.02 11.34
CA HIS A 81 3.78 0.74 10.92
C HIS A 81 2.86 0.84 9.69
N SER A 82 2.32 2.03 9.43
CA SER A 82 1.48 2.33 8.27
C SER A 82 2.25 2.53 6.97
N MET A 83 3.59 2.53 6.98
CA MET A 83 4.36 2.77 5.74
C MET A 83 5.75 2.12 5.74
N TYR A 84 6.15 1.64 4.58
CA TYR A 84 7.51 1.19 4.33
C TYR A 84 7.93 1.46 2.88
N ARG A 85 9.23 1.41 2.65
CA ARG A 85 9.82 1.52 1.31
C ARG A 85 10.56 0.26 0.94
N THR A 86 10.51 -0.10 -0.32
CA THR A 86 11.25 -1.22 -0.89
C THR A 86 11.72 -0.85 -2.29
N ARG A 87 12.57 -1.69 -2.86
CA ARG A 87 13.07 -1.50 -4.22
C ARG A 87 13.11 -2.83 -4.95
N PHE A 88 12.91 -2.80 -6.25
CA PHE A 88 13.13 -3.95 -7.12
C PHE A 88 13.69 -3.49 -8.46
N GLN A 89 14.34 -4.39 -9.19
CA GLN A 89 14.90 -4.07 -10.51
C GLN A 89 14.14 -4.82 -11.59
N THR A 90 13.73 -4.10 -12.64
CA THR A 90 13.08 -4.67 -13.81
C THR A 90 13.92 -4.41 -15.06
N PRO A 91 13.91 -5.30 -16.07
CA PRO A 91 14.59 -5.06 -17.34
C PRO A 91 14.07 -3.81 -18.08
N ALA A 92 12.78 -3.49 -17.93
CA ALA A 92 12.14 -2.39 -18.66
C ALA A 92 12.42 -1.01 -18.07
N PHE A 93 12.57 -0.92 -16.74
CA PHE A 93 12.61 0.37 -16.03
C PHE A 93 13.86 0.60 -15.19
N GLY A 94 14.78 -0.38 -15.11
CA GLY A 94 15.88 -0.32 -14.15
C GLY A 94 15.36 -0.44 -12.73
N VAL A 95 15.75 0.48 -11.85
CA VAL A 95 15.35 0.46 -10.43
C VAL A 95 13.93 1.01 -10.26
N VAL A 96 13.09 0.30 -9.52
CA VAL A 96 11.78 0.75 -9.07
C VAL A 96 11.81 0.94 -7.57
N ASN A 97 11.67 2.18 -7.11
CA ASN A 97 11.48 2.51 -5.71
C ASN A 97 9.98 2.48 -5.42
N CYS A 98 9.58 1.63 -4.47
CA CYS A 98 8.18 1.42 -4.12
C CYS A 98 7.94 1.83 -2.67
N THR A 99 7.09 2.84 -2.46
CA THR A 99 6.55 3.19 -1.15
C THR A 99 5.19 2.54 -1.01
N VAL A 100 4.99 1.77 0.06
CA VAL A 100 3.69 1.17 0.38
C VAL A 100 3.13 1.84 1.62
N ILE A 101 1.91 2.35 1.51
CA ILE A 101 1.17 3.05 2.56
C ILE A 101 -0.09 2.24 2.87
N ARG A 102 -0.30 1.92 4.14
CA ARG A 102 -1.44 1.14 4.64
C ARG A 102 -2.33 2.00 5.53
N PHE A 103 -3.61 2.08 5.18
CA PHE A 103 -4.70 2.68 5.95
C PHE A 103 -5.53 1.57 6.58
N SER A 104 -5.14 1.10 7.75
CA SER A 104 -5.88 0.06 8.48
C SER A 104 -6.27 0.59 9.84
N LYS A 105 -7.49 1.13 9.95
CA LYS A 105 -8.16 1.38 11.26
C LYS A 105 -9.39 0.49 11.45
N ILE A 106 -9.48 -0.59 10.69
CA ILE A 106 -10.46 -1.63 10.96
C ILE A 106 -9.78 -2.58 11.91
N LYS A 107 -10.42 -2.91 13.04
CA LYS A 107 -10.02 -3.99 13.95
C LYS A 107 -11.05 -5.12 13.83
N VAL A 108 -10.67 -6.30 13.36
CA VAL A 108 -11.59 -7.46 13.23
C VAL A 108 -11.33 -8.39 14.39
N ARG A 109 -12.38 -8.69 15.13
CA ARG A 109 -12.38 -9.68 16.22
C ARG A 109 -13.13 -10.93 15.78
N LYS A 110 -12.65 -12.10 16.21
CA LYS A 110 -13.35 -13.38 16.05
C LYS A 110 -14.25 -13.61 17.26
N TYR A 111 -15.52 -13.92 17.03
CA TYR A 111 -16.51 -14.26 18.04
C TYR A 111 -17.08 -15.65 17.70
N GLY A 112 -16.55 -16.71 18.32
CA GLY A 112 -16.92 -18.08 17.98
C GLY A 112 -16.57 -18.41 16.52
N SER A 113 -17.56 -18.75 15.70
CA SER A 113 -17.42 -18.99 14.25
C SER A 113 -17.59 -17.73 13.38
N ALA A 114 -17.97 -16.59 13.96
CA ALA A 114 -18.24 -15.36 13.23
C ALA A 114 -17.10 -14.32 13.39
N TYR A 115 -16.94 -13.45 12.40
CA TYR A 115 -16.02 -12.31 12.46
C TYR A 115 -16.83 -11.01 12.55
N ARG A 116 -16.39 -10.06 13.39
CA ARG A 116 -16.99 -8.73 13.45
C ARG A 116 -15.92 -7.65 13.51
N VAL A 117 -16.15 -6.56 12.79
CA VAL A 117 -15.33 -5.34 12.87
C VAL A 117 -15.72 -4.55 14.12
N ASP A 118 -14.75 -4.32 15.00
CA ASP A 118 -14.81 -3.36 16.10
C ASP A 118 -14.79 -1.91 15.55
N ILE A 119 -15.71 -1.09 16.05
CA ILE A 119 -16.07 0.23 15.49
C ILE A 119 -15.45 1.37 16.31
N HIS A 120 -14.82 1.09 17.45
CA HIS A 120 -14.24 2.13 18.28
C HIS A 120 -12.92 2.64 17.70
N GLU A 121 -12.95 3.73 16.94
CA GLU A 121 -11.84 4.70 16.89
C GLU A 121 -12.14 6.03 16.16
N GLU A 122 -11.55 7.09 16.72
CA GLU A 122 -11.80 8.52 16.52
C GLU A 122 -11.57 9.03 15.09
N ARG A 123 -12.56 9.77 14.57
CA ARG A 123 -12.52 10.39 13.24
C ARG A 123 -11.46 11.51 13.12
N ALA A 124 -11.07 12.13 14.24
CA ALA A 124 -10.15 13.28 14.27
C ALA A 124 -8.67 12.89 14.18
N GLU A 125 -8.29 11.71 14.64
CA GLU A 125 -6.93 11.16 14.51
C GLU A 125 -6.72 10.37 13.21
N ARG A 126 -7.80 10.09 12.44
CA ARG A 126 -7.74 9.37 11.16
C ARG A 126 -7.00 10.11 10.05
N TRP A 127 -7.08 11.43 10.04
CA TRP A 127 -6.61 12.26 8.94
C TRP A 127 -5.24 12.90 9.18
N LYS A 128 -4.75 12.88 10.43
CA LYS A 128 -3.43 13.46 10.77
C LYS A 128 -2.26 12.50 10.51
N GLU A 129 -2.53 11.22 10.26
CA GLU A 129 -1.50 10.17 10.21
C GLU A 129 -0.93 9.86 8.81
N THR A 130 -1.16 10.71 7.78
CA THR A 130 -0.14 11.25 6.83
C THR A 130 -0.59 11.44 5.38
N ASP A 131 -0.47 12.68 4.90
CA ASP A 131 0.12 13.15 3.63
C ASP A 131 0.23 12.13 2.48
N VAL A 132 -0.84 11.43 2.11
CA VAL A 132 -0.90 10.70 0.83
C VAL A 132 -0.60 11.68 -0.30
N SER A 133 -1.19 12.87 -0.22
CA SER A 133 -0.88 14.02 -1.06
C SER A 133 0.62 14.36 -1.07
N GLY A 134 1.30 14.38 0.08
CA GLY A 134 2.72 14.68 0.20
C GLY A 134 3.61 13.59 -0.42
N HIS A 135 3.31 12.32 -0.14
CA HIS A 135 4.03 11.18 -0.71
C HIS A 135 3.84 11.07 -2.22
N ILE A 136 2.62 11.26 -2.71
CA ILE A 136 2.35 11.28 -4.14
C ILE A 136 2.96 12.52 -4.79
N SER A 137 2.89 13.69 -4.14
CA SER A 137 3.54 14.91 -4.62
C SER A 137 5.04 14.75 -4.78
N ASN A 138 5.67 13.90 -3.97
CA ASN A 138 7.10 13.62 -4.09
C ASN A 138 7.45 12.87 -5.40
N LEU A 139 6.51 12.22 -6.09
CA LEU A 139 6.73 11.62 -7.41
C LEU A 139 7.22 12.65 -8.44
N TRP A 140 6.94 13.95 -8.24
CA TRP A 140 7.40 15.01 -9.13
C TRP A 140 8.12 16.17 -8.43
N LYS A 141 8.48 16.02 -7.15
CA LYS A 141 9.33 16.97 -6.41
C LYS A 141 10.78 16.51 -6.26
N GLN A 142 11.13 15.27 -6.65
CA GLN A 142 12.50 14.80 -6.49
C GLN A 142 13.46 15.52 -7.44
N PRO A 143 14.59 16.06 -6.92
CA PRO A 143 15.69 16.53 -7.75
C PRO A 143 16.36 15.34 -8.43
N GLU A 144 16.75 15.55 -9.68
CA GLU A 144 17.40 14.59 -10.57
C GLU A 144 18.64 13.98 -9.90
N LEU A 145 18.50 12.79 -9.33
CA LEU A 145 19.60 12.08 -8.69
C LEU A 145 20.00 10.88 -9.54
N GLY A 146 21.04 11.09 -10.33
CA GLY A 146 21.83 10.04 -10.95
C GLY A 146 21.47 9.69 -12.40
N LYS A 147 22.40 9.00 -13.05
CA LYS A 147 22.41 8.67 -14.49
C LYS A 147 21.63 7.40 -14.86
N ASP A 148 20.91 6.79 -13.91
CA ASP A 148 20.12 5.56 -14.15
C ASP A 148 18.61 5.83 -14.21
N ARG A 149 17.93 5.27 -15.21
CA ARG A 149 16.46 5.33 -15.28
C ARG A 149 15.89 4.65 -14.03
N TYR A 150 15.03 5.36 -13.32
CA TYR A 150 14.30 4.80 -12.18
C TYR A 150 12.83 5.19 -12.20
N VAL A 151 12.02 4.32 -11.61
CA VAL A 151 10.59 4.52 -11.40
C VAL A 151 10.34 4.75 -9.93
N GLU A 152 9.57 5.78 -9.61
CA GLU A 152 8.96 5.94 -8.30
C GLU A 152 7.53 5.43 -8.35
N LEU A 153 7.18 4.55 -7.41
CA LEU A 153 5.87 3.93 -7.26
C LEU A 153 5.37 4.16 -5.83
N VAL A 154 4.13 4.62 -5.69
CA VAL A 154 3.39 4.67 -4.44
C VAL A 154 2.22 3.71 -4.54
N LEU A 155 2.16 2.73 -3.64
CA LEU A 155 1.02 1.84 -3.44
C LEU A 155 0.31 2.24 -2.16
N VAL A 156 -1.00 2.48 -2.26
CA VAL A 156 -1.88 2.69 -1.12
C VAL A 156 -2.82 1.51 -0.98
N ILE A 157 -2.91 0.99 0.24
CA ILE A 157 -3.80 -0.11 0.63
C ILE A 157 -4.68 0.40 1.76
N GLY A 158 -5.98 0.42 1.59
CA GLY A 158 -6.89 0.85 2.64
C GLY A 158 -8.19 0.07 2.69
N PHE A 159 -8.92 0.26 3.79
CA PHE A 159 -10.14 -0.47 4.08
C PHE A 159 -11.24 0.49 4.56
N ASP A 160 -12.39 0.43 3.91
CA ASP A 160 -13.53 1.33 4.17
C ASP A 160 -14.77 0.58 4.64
N LYS A 161 -15.59 1.23 5.47
CA LYS A 161 -17.00 0.84 5.68
C LYS A 161 -17.91 1.71 4.80
N ALA A 162 -19.19 1.35 4.69
CA ALA A 162 -20.20 2.01 3.85
C ALA A 162 -20.31 3.56 3.95
N GLN A 163 -19.75 4.20 4.98
CA GLN A 163 -19.52 5.65 5.02
C GLN A 163 -18.02 5.89 4.72
N ASP A 164 -17.75 6.56 3.61
CA ASP A 164 -16.58 6.36 2.72
C ASP A 164 -15.52 7.50 2.78
N PRO A 165 -14.69 7.63 3.84
CA PRO A 165 -13.71 8.71 3.95
C PRO A 165 -12.50 8.53 3.04
N LEU A 166 -11.93 7.32 2.91
CA LEU A 166 -10.75 7.09 2.06
C LEU A 166 -11.15 7.15 0.58
N GLY A 167 -12.30 6.59 0.20
CA GLY A 167 -12.83 6.77 -1.15
C GLY A 167 -12.96 8.23 -1.56
N ARG A 168 -13.48 9.10 -0.67
CA ARG A 168 -13.56 10.55 -0.91
C ARG A 168 -12.18 11.19 -1.07
N GLU A 169 -11.23 10.89 -0.20
CA GLU A 169 -9.86 11.43 -0.28
C GLU A 169 -9.17 11.03 -1.58
N LEU A 170 -9.25 9.75 -1.97
CA LEU A 170 -8.66 9.26 -3.21
C LEU A 170 -9.29 9.94 -4.44
N LEU A 171 -10.59 10.22 -4.40
CA LEU A 171 -11.31 10.97 -5.44
C LEU A 171 -10.93 12.45 -5.45
N GLU A 172 -10.72 13.08 -4.29
CA GLU A 172 -10.23 14.46 -4.18
C GLU A 172 -8.81 14.57 -4.73
N LEU A 173 -7.90 13.69 -4.33
CA LEU A 173 -6.56 13.59 -4.90
C LEU A 173 -6.60 13.39 -6.42
N GLN A 174 -7.56 12.59 -6.93
CA GLN A 174 -7.74 12.42 -8.36
C GLN A 174 -8.09 13.73 -9.07
N ARG A 175 -8.94 14.57 -8.46
CA ARG A 175 -9.41 15.85 -9.04
C ARG A 175 -8.38 16.97 -8.94
N ASP A 176 -7.68 17.03 -7.81
CA ASP A 176 -6.82 18.18 -7.47
C ASP A 176 -5.44 18.11 -8.13
N LEU A 177 -5.01 16.91 -8.52
CA LEU A 177 -3.68 16.67 -9.04
C LEU A 177 -3.73 16.42 -10.56
N LYS A 178 -2.99 17.23 -11.30
CA LYS A 178 -2.93 17.18 -12.77
C LYS A 178 -2.03 16.03 -13.26
N TRP A 179 -2.48 14.79 -13.09
CA TRP A 179 -1.68 13.58 -13.31
C TRP A 179 -1.09 13.45 -14.71
N GLU A 180 -1.90 13.72 -15.73
CA GLU A 180 -1.49 13.62 -17.13
C GLU A 180 -0.38 14.62 -17.47
N GLU A 181 -0.53 15.87 -17.03
CA GLU A 181 0.52 16.91 -17.18
C GLU A 181 1.82 16.50 -16.47
N LYS A 182 1.72 15.75 -15.37
CA LYS A 182 2.88 15.25 -14.60
C LYS A 182 3.40 13.90 -15.08
N LYS A 183 2.81 13.30 -16.13
CA LYS A 183 3.15 11.96 -16.66
C LYS A 183 3.11 10.87 -15.57
N VAL A 184 2.16 10.99 -14.65
CA VAL A 184 1.95 10.01 -13.58
C VAL A 184 0.89 9.02 -14.03
N VAL A 185 1.24 7.73 -14.02
CA VAL A 185 0.28 6.64 -14.16
C VAL A 185 -0.47 6.50 -12.84
N TYR A 186 -1.79 6.48 -12.90
CA TYR A 186 -2.66 6.25 -11.76
C TYR A 186 -3.65 5.13 -12.06
N LEU A 187 -3.74 4.15 -11.15
CA LEU A 187 -4.71 3.06 -11.23
C LEU A 187 -5.28 2.76 -9.84
N THR A 188 -6.53 2.32 -9.80
CA THR A 188 -7.20 1.88 -8.57
C THR A 188 -7.88 0.54 -8.75
N ARG A 189 -8.07 -0.15 -7.62
CA ARG A 189 -8.95 -1.32 -7.51
C ARG A 189 -9.76 -1.26 -6.24
N VAL A 190 -11.00 -1.71 -6.31
CA VAL A 190 -11.94 -1.71 -5.19
C VAL A 190 -12.75 -3.00 -5.24
N TRP A 191 -12.84 -3.70 -4.12
CA TRP A 191 -13.68 -4.89 -3.97
C TRP A 191 -14.27 -4.97 -2.56
N GLN A 192 -15.28 -5.82 -2.39
CA GLN A 192 -15.83 -6.13 -1.07
C GLN A 192 -15.05 -7.27 -0.42
N ASP A 193 -14.91 -7.22 0.90
CA ASP A 193 -14.32 -8.32 1.65
C ASP A 193 -15.05 -9.65 1.40
N LYS A 194 -14.34 -10.66 0.91
CA LYS A 194 -14.92 -11.98 0.63
C LYS A 194 -15.30 -12.77 1.88
N ALA A 195 -14.77 -12.40 3.04
CA ALA A 195 -15.16 -12.99 4.32
C ALA A 195 -16.41 -12.35 4.94
N ASP A 196 -17.10 -11.47 4.20
CA ASP A 196 -18.35 -10.81 4.60
C ASP A 196 -18.27 -10.09 5.96
N ARG A 197 -17.12 -9.48 6.25
CA ARG A 197 -16.89 -8.73 7.50
C ARG A 197 -17.49 -7.32 7.45
N GLY A 198 -18.17 -6.96 6.36
CA GLY A 198 -18.86 -5.69 6.19
C GLY A 198 -17.94 -4.49 5.95
N PHE A 199 -16.85 -4.69 5.22
CA PHE A 199 -15.96 -3.62 4.74
C PHE A 199 -15.53 -3.85 3.29
N GLY A 200 -15.14 -2.78 2.60
CA GLY A 200 -14.53 -2.81 1.28
C GLY A 200 -13.02 -2.58 1.36
N VAL A 201 -12.29 -3.14 0.41
CA VAL A 201 -10.86 -2.91 0.22
C VAL A 201 -10.67 -1.91 -0.91
N ARG A 202 -9.79 -0.94 -0.73
CA ARG A 202 -9.41 0.05 -1.73
C ARG A 202 -7.91 0.07 -1.92
N LEU A 203 -7.48 -0.05 -3.16
CA LEU A 203 -6.10 0.10 -3.55
C LEU A 203 -5.90 1.27 -4.52
N GLY A 204 -4.76 1.92 -4.43
CA GLY A 204 -4.30 2.91 -5.39
C GLY A 204 -2.82 2.70 -5.73
N ALA A 205 -2.46 2.90 -6.99
CA ALA A 205 -1.09 2.90 -7.46
C ALA A 205 -0.81 4.18 -8.25
N TRP A 206 0.24 4.91 -7.87
CA TRP A 206 0.76 6.05 -8.60
C TRP A 206 2.19 5.78 -8.98
N ALA A 207 2.54 5.92 -10.25
CA ALA A 207 3.90 5.69 -10.70
C ALA A 207 4.35 6.70 -11.74
N ARG A 208 5.63 7.04 -11.70
CA ARG A 208 6.26 7.91 -12.69
C ARG A 208 7.64 7.38 -13.05
N THR A 209 7.94 7.36 -14.35
CA THR A 209 9.32 7.20 -14.83
C THR A 209 10.03 8.53 -14.69
N ILE A 210 11.12 8.57 -13.95
CA ILE A 210 11.97 9.74 -13.84
C ILE A 210 13.00 9.68 -14.98
N PRO A 211 12.99 10.65 -15.93
CA PRO A 211 13.98 10.68 -16.99
C PRO A 211 15.36 10.85 -16.39
N THR A 212 16.33 10.12 -16.92
CA THR A 212 17.72 10.49 -16.82
C THR A 212 18.04 11.51 -17.89
N GLU A 213 18.53 12.69 -17.51
CA GLU A 213 19.13 13.59 -18.49
C GLU A 213 20.28 12.87 -19.22
N GLN A 214 20.36 13.08 -20.55
CA GLN A 214 21.47 12.65 -21.39
C GLN A 214 22.63 13.63 -21.26
#